data_AF-A0A7R9L780-F1
#
_entry.id   AF-A0A7R9L780-F1
#
_cell.length_a   1.000
_cell.length_b   1.000
_cell.length_c   1.000
_cell.angle_alpha   90.00
_cell.angle_beta   90.00
_cell.angle_gamma   90.00
#
_symmetry.space_group_name_H-M   'P 1'
#
loop_
_entity.id
_entity.type
_entity.pdbx_description
1 polymer ?
#
loop_
_entity_poly.entity_id
_entity_poly.type
_entity_poly.pdbx_seq_one_letter_code
_entity_poly.pdbx_strand_id
1 'polypeptide(L)' 'MTYNPLIPYCDRISHPLGTGTLIRIAGTPSPSCRCFAINLQCGPSVNPRDDIALHLSPVFTP' A
#
# COMPACT_ATOMS: atom_id res chain seq x y z
N MET A 1 -6.95 -5.83 -11.60
CA MET A 1 -7.30 -4.40 -11.53
C MET A 1 -8.35 -4.26 -10.46
N THR A 2 -8.12 -3.42 -9.45
CA THR A 2 -9.03 -3.21 -8.31
C THR A 2 -9.53 -1.77 -8.37
N TYR A 3 -10.85 -1.57 -8.24
CA TYR A 3 -11.48 -0.25 -8.31
C TYR A 3 -12.16 0.08 -6.97
N ASN A 4 -11.93 1.29 -6.46
CA ASN A 4 -12.51 1.81 -5.21
C ASN A 4 -12.52 0.80 -4.05
N PRO A 5 -11.36 0.21 -3.67
CA PRO A 5 -11.31 -0.73 -2.56
C PRO A 5 -11.65 -0.04 -1.23
N LEU A 6 -12.18 -0.81 -0.28
CA LEU A 6 -12.29 -0.37 1.11
C LEU A 6 -10.88 -0.20 1.71
N ILE A 7 -10.71 0.83 2.53
CA ILE A 7 -9.45 1.13 3.23
C ILE A 7 -9.61 0.72 4.71
N PRO A 8 -8.66 -0.05 5.30
CA PRO A 8 -7.40 -0.51 4.72
C PRO A 8 -7.59 -1.61 3.64
N TYR A 9 -6.82 -1.52 2.56
CA TYR A 9 -6.79 -2.52 1.49
C TYR A 9 -5.53 -3.38 1.59
N CYS A 10 -5.71 -4.69 1.57
CA CYS A 10 -4.63 -5.67 1.55
C CYS A 10 -5.04 -6.81 0.63
N ASP A 11 -4.22 -7.08 -0.39
CA ASP A 11 -4.48 -8.14 -1.35
C ASP A 11 -3.16 -8.65 -1.94
N ARG A 12 -3.19 -9.86 -2.50
CA ARG A 12 -2.03 -10.47 -3.12
C ARG A 12 -1.75 -9.82 -4.49
N ILE A 13 -0.48 -9.50 -4.73
CA ILE A 13 -0.03 -9.15 -6.08
C ILE A 13 -0.08 -10.43 -6.94
N SER A 14 -0.86 -10.39 -8.03
CA SER A 14 -1.19 -11.58 -8.82
C SER A 14 0.01 -12.24 -9.51
N HIS A 15 1.11 -11.50 -9.68
CA HIS A 15 2.34 -11.97 -10.33
C HIS A 15 3.57 -11.48 -9.55
N PRO A 16 4.71 -12.17 -9.63
CA PRO A 16 5.97 -11.72 -9.03
C PRO A 16 6.37 -10.32 -9.55
N LEU A 17 6.93 -9.50 -8.67
CA LEU A 17 7.51 -8.22 -9.06
C LEU A 17 8.92 -8.46 -9.63
N GLY A 18 9.12 -8.06 -10.88
CA GLY A 18 10.43 -8.09 -11.55
C GLY A 18 10.87 -6.69 -12.00
N THR A 19 12.11 -6.57 -12.46
CA THR A 19 12.65 -5.32 -13.03
C THR A 19 11.72 -4.76 -14.11
N GLY A 20 11.37 -3.48 -14.01
CA GLY A 20 10.46 -2.81 -14.93
C GLY A 20 8.96 -3.00 -14.62
N THR A 21 8.61 -3.72 -13.56
CA THR A 21 7.20 -3.84 -13.12
C THR A 21 6.67 -2.51 -12.61
N LEU A 22 5.45 -2.16 -13.03
CA LEU A 22 4.79 -0.92 -12.63
C LEU A 22 3.56 -1.23 -11.76
N ILE A 23 3.51 -0.63 -10.58
CA ILE A 23 2.32 -0.63 -9.72
C ILE A 23 1.74 0.78 -9.75
N ARG A 24 0.49 0.91 -10.24
CA ARG A 24 -0.20 2.19 -10.32
C ARG A 24 -1.26 2.29 -9.24
N ILE A 25 -1.11 3.28 -8.35
CA ILE A 25 -2.08 3.62 -7.30
C ILE A 25 -2.57 5.03 -7.56
N ALA A 26 -3.89 5.20 -7.64
CA ALA A 26 -4.54 6.48 -7.89
C ALA A 26 -5.63 6.72 -6.86
N GLY A 27 -5.63 7.91 -6.25
CA GLY A 27 -6.58 8.31 -5.24
C GLY A 27 -6.26 9.70 -4.70
N THR A 28 -7.12 10.19 -3.81
CA THR A 28 -6.97 11.49 -3.16
C THR A 28 -7.02 11.28 -1.65
N PRO A 29 -6.05 11.79 -0.87
CA PRO A 29 -6.14 11.79 0.58
C PRO A 29 -7.42 12.51 1.05
N SER A 30 -8.00 12.08 2.18
CA SER A 30 -9.09 12.84 2.77
C SER A 30 -8.62 14.25 3.19
N PRO A 31 -9.51 15.26 3.24
CA PRO A 31 -9.14 16.61 3.66
C PRO A 31 -8.53 16.67 5.08
N SER A 32 -8.85 15.70 5.94
CA SER A 32 -8.34 15.56 7.30
C SER A 32 -7.21 14.54 7.43
N CYS A 33 -6.66 14.04 6.31
CA CYS A 33 -5.62 13.02 6.31
C CYS A 33 -4.33 13.57 6.92
N ARG A 34 -3.87 12.95 8.01
CA ARG A 34 -2.57 13.25 8.62
C ARG A 34 -1.43 12.54 7.89
N CYS A 35 -1.65 11.29 7.52
CA CYS A 35 -0.69 10.45 6.83
C CYS A 35 -1.42 9.27 6.18
N PHE A 36 -0.73 8.60 5.26
CA PHE A 36 -1.11 7.27 4.80
C PHE A 36 0.14 6.45 4.54
N ALA A 37 -0.04 5.16 4.26
CA ALA A 37 1.05 4.29 3.86
C ALA A 37 0.64 3.35 2.72
N ILE A 38 1.59 3.08 1.84
CA ILE A 38 1.53 2.01 0.85
C ILE A 38 2.67 1.05 1.20
N ASN A 39 2.32 -0.22 1.46
CA ASN A 39 3.27 -1.26 1.83
C ASN A 39 3.32 -2.34 0.76
N LEU A 40 4.51 -2.67 0.28
CA LEU A 40 4.77 -3.94 -0.39
C LEU A 40 5.33 -4.90 0.65
N GLN A 41 4.57 -5.95 0.97
CA GLN A 41 4.81 -6.83 2.12
C GLN A 41 4.92 -8.30 1.72
N CYS A 42 5.68 -9.06 2.49
CA CYS A 42 5.97 -10.48 2.27
C CYS A 42 4.89 -11.43 2.83
N GLY A 43 3.63 -10.99 2.81
CA GLY A 43 2.47 -11.73 3.32
C GLY A 43 1.41 -10.81 3.92
N PRO A 44 0.23 -11.33 4.28
CA PRO A 44 -0.88 -10.52 4.79
C PRO A 44 -0.91 -10.41 6.34
N SER A 45 -0.01 -11.08 7.06
CA SER A 45 -0.06 -11.17 8.51
C SER A 45 0.25 -9.82 9.15
N VAL A 46 -0.62 -9.41 10.07
CA VAL A 46 -0.48 -8.16 10.84
C VAL A 46 0.07 -8.41 12.25
N ASN A 47 0.02 -9.64 12.76
CA ASN A 47 0.53 -10.03 14.08
C ASN A 47 0.82 -11.56 14.18
N PRO A 48 2.08 -12.01 14.18
CA PRO A 48 3.28 -11.19 13.95
C PRO A 48 3.22 -10.56 12.56
N ARG A 49 3.71 -9.33 12.45
CA ARG A 49 3.67 -8.60 11.20
C ARG A 49 4.68 -9.19 10.21
N ASP A 50 4.25 -9.43 8.98
CA ASP A 50 5.15 -9.83 7.90
C ASP A 50 6.09 -8.67 7.50
N ASP A 51 7.23 -9.02 6.92
CA ASP A 51 8.22 -8.03 6.47
C ASP A 51 7.62 -7.05 5.45
N ILE A 52 8.00 -5.77 5.56
CA ILE A 52 7.67 -4.73 4.59
C ILE A 52 8.92 -4.42 3.77
N ALA A 53 8.94 -4.88 2.52
CA ALA A 53 10.04 -4.66 1.59
C ALA A 53 10.12 -3.20 1.12
N LEU A 54 8.96 -2.54 0.97
CA LEU A 54 8.87 -1.12 0.63
C LEU A 54 7.76 -0.46 1.44
N HIS A 55 8.12 0.62 2.15
CA HIS A 55 7.21 1.44 2.93
C HIS A 55 7.21 2.87 2.38
N LEU A 56 6.13 3.25 1.71
CA LEU A 56 5.93 4.64 1.27
C LEU A 56 4.92 5.29 2.22
N SER A 57 5.36 6.24 3.05
CA SER A 57 4.48 6.89 4.03
C SER A 57 4.53 8.42 3.98
N PRO A 58 3.69 9.03 3.13
CA PRO A 58 3.51 10.47 3.15
C PRO A 58 2.86 10.93 4.46
N VAL A 59 3.36 12.04 4.98
CA VAL A 59 2.85 12.74 6.15
C VAL A 59 2.52 14.17 5.74
N PHE A 60 1.34 14.64 6.09
CA PHE A 60 0.78 15.94 5.70
C PHE A 60 0.70 16.93 6.87
N THR A 61 1.27 16.59 8.03
CA THR A 61 1.45 17.58 9.09
C THR A 61 2.41 18.68 8.61
N PRO A 62 2.25 19.92 9.09
CA PRO A 62 3.25 20.97 8.91
C PRO A 62 4.64 20.54 9.35
#